data_AF-A0ABC9BJW0-F1
#
_entry.id   AF-A0ABC9BJW0-F1
#
_cell.length_a   1.000
_cell.length_b   1.000
_cell.length_c   1.000
_cell.angle_alpha   90.00
_cell.angle_beta   90.00
_cell.angle_gamma   90.00
#
_symmetry.space_group_name_H-M   'P 1'
#
loop_
_entity.id
_entity.type
_entity.pdbx_description
1 polymer ?
#
loop_
_entity_poly.entity_id
_entity_poly.type
_entity_poly.pdbx_seq_one_letter_code
_entity_poly.pdbx_strand_id
1 'polypeptide(L)'
;MQSTTQTIDFSMKRETVPSWLELLLTTQFFTTCANHRLATRNECNLFCTECEAPPTAFCGYCRSCDHSTHRVIQIRRSSYHDVVRVSEIEDILDISDVQTYVINSARVVYLNERRQQRSCGVPSCKAPSSSAHNCEMCGRALLDPFRFCSLGCNLRAIKKDMNCDSAGSSTTIDKASGNDENEEEPTPKRIARHRRKGIPQRSPFF
;
A
#
# COMPACT_ATOMS: atom_id res chain seq x y z
N MET A 1 46.02 3.18 -24.80
CA MET A 1 44.62 3.60 -24.60
C MET A 1 43.99 2.62 -23.64
N GLN A 2 43.96 2.95 -22.35
CA GLN A 2 43.40 2.09 -21.31
C GLN A 2 41.99 2.63 -21.02
N SER A 3 40.96 1.85 -21.37
CA SER A 3 39.56 2.17 -21.06
C SER A 3 39.19 1.48 -19.75
N THR A 4 39.12 2.26 -18.68
CA THR A 4 38.71 1.82 -17.35
C THR A 4 37.20 1.79 -17.28
N THR A 5 36.59 0.61 -17.30
CA THR A 5 35.16 0.43 -17.04
C THR A 5 34.95 0.55 -15.53
N GLN A 6 34.35 1.66 -15.09
CA GLN A 6 33.99 1.86 -13.69
C GLN A 6 32.81 0.94 -13.32
N THR A 7 33.11 -0.05 -12.50
CA THR A 7 32.13 -0.77 -11.66
C THR A 7 31.47 0.23 -10.73
N ILE A 8 30.16 0.41 -10.88
CA ILE A 8 29.35 1.24 -9.99
C ILE A 8 29.09 0.41 -8.74
N ASP A 9 29.74 0.83 -7.66
CA ASP A 9 29.67 0.23 -6.33
C ASP A 9 28.27 0.44 -5.72
N PHE A 10 27.53 -0.64 -5.49
CA PHE A 10 26.24 -0.65 -4.77
C PHE A 10 26.51 -0.50 -3.26
N SER A 11 27.05 0.66 -2.88
CA SER A 11 27.37 0.99 -1.49
C SER A 11 26.11 1.47 -0.76
N MET A 12 25.61 0.62 0.15
CA MET A 12 24.85 0.95 1.37
C MET A 12 23.91 2.17 1.28
N LYS A 13 22.71 2.00 0.72
CA LYS A 13 21.64 2.97 0.95
C LYS A 13 20.90 2.60 2.23
N ARG A 14 21.14 3.37 3.29
CA ARG A 14 20.09 3.62 4.30
C ARG A 14 18.84 3.99 3.51
N GLU A 15 17.77 3.23 3.66
CA GLU A 15 16.56 3.28 2.82
C GLU A 15 15.83 4.61 2.96
N THR A 16 16.35 5.66 2.32
CA THR A 16 15.57 6.88 2.10
C THR A 16 14.59 6.55 0.99
N VAL A 17 13.33 6.43 1.36
CA VAL A 17 12.21 6.34 0.42
C VAL A 17 12.37 7.43 -0.65
N PRO A 18 12.33 7.08 -1.94
CA PRO A 18 12.33 8.10 -2.99
C PRO A 18 11.09 9.00 -2.89
N SER A 19 11.29 10.32 -2.90
CA SER A 19 10.21 11.33 -2.88
C SER A 19 9.12 11.07 -3.93
N TRP A 20 9.55 10.68 -5.14
CA TRP A 20 8.64 10.35 -6.24
C TRP A 20 7.71 9.17 -5.95
N LEU A 21 8.11 8.23 -5.08
CA LEU A 21 7.29 7.05 -4.78
C LEU A 21 6.05 7.44 -3.99
N GLU A 22 6.18 8.37 -3.05
CA GLU A 22 5.03 8.90 -2.31
C GLU A 22 4.08 9.65 -3.24
N LEU A 23 4.66 10.43 -4.15
CA LEU A 23 3.91 11.17 -5.16
C LEU A 23 3.17 10.21 -6.09
N LEU A 24 3.82 9.15 -6.55
CA LEU A 24 3.21 8.12 -7.41
C LEU A 24 2.00 7.47 -6.71
N LEU A 25 2.12 7.14 -5.42
CA LEU A 25 1.07 6.44 -4.68
C LEU A 25 -0.13 7.34 -4.31
N THR A 26 0.09 8.65 -4.22
CA THR A 26 -0.97 9.64 -3.93
C THR A 26 -1.58 10.26 -5.18
N THR A 27 -0.90 10.16 -6.32
CA THR A 27 -1.36 10.70 -7.60
C THR A 27 -2.63 10.01 -8.09
N GLN A 28 -3.58 10.81 -8.58
CA GLN A 28 -4.77 10.31 -9.25
C GLN A 28 -4.51 10.17 -10.75
N PHE A 29 -4.59 8.94 -11.26
CA PHE A 29 -4.43 8.63 -12.67
C PHE A 29 -5.77 8.55 -13.41
N PHE A 30 -5.68 8.54 -14.75
CA PHE A 30 -6.80 8.43 -15.71
C PHE A 30 -7.79 9.59 -15.64
N THR A 31 -7.29 10.77 -15.28
CA THR A 31 -7.99 12.04 -15.43
C THR A 31 -7.80 12.58 -16.85
N THR A 32 -8.65 13.51 -17.27
CA THR A 32 -8.50 14.16 -18.58
C THR A 32 -7.42 15.24 -18.51
N CYS A 33 -6.46 15.20 -19.44
CA CYS A 33 -5.40 16.20 -19.51
C CYS A 33 -5.97 17.61 -19.75
N ALA A 34 -5.54 18.56 -18.91
CA ALA A 34 -5.99 19.95 -19.01
C ALA A 34 -5.53 20.64 -20.29
N ASN A 35 -4.34 20.29 -20.80
CA ASN A 35 -3.73 20.92 -21.98
C ASN A 35 -4.20 20.28 -23.30
N HIS A 36 -4.68 19.03 -23.27
CA HIS A 36 -5.03 18.24 -24.46
C HIS A 36 -6.49 17.75 -24.43
N ARG A 37 -7.42 18.55 -23.91
CA ARG A 37 -8.83 18.14 -23.71
C ARG A 37 -9.54 17.67 -24.98
N LEU A 38 -9.15 18.18 -26.14
CA LEU A 38 -9.78 17.87 -27.43
C LEU A 38 -9.06 16.74 -28.20
N ALA A 39 -7.90 16.30 -27.73
CA ALA A 39 -7.12 15.28 -28.40
C ALA A 39 -7.66 13.88 -28.09
N THR A 40 -7.58 12.98 -29.06
CA THR A 40 -7.77 11.54 -28.82
C THR A 40 -6.62 11.03 -27.95
N ARG A 41 -6.90 10.19 -26.94
CA ARG A 41 -5.91 9.67 -25.96
C ARG A 41 -5.31 10.75 -25.04
N ASN A 42 -6.17 11.59 -24.49
CA ASN A 42 -5.82 12.63 -23.53
C ASN A 42 -5.88 12.18 -22.07
N GLU A 43 -5.91 10.88 -21.80
CA GLU A 43 -5.94 10.33 -20.45
C GLU A 43 -4.55 10.48 -19.79
N CYS A 44 -4.53 10.97 -18.56
CA CYS A 44 -3.32 11.12 -17.77
C CYS A 44 -2.97 9.79 -17.08
N ASN A 45 -2.21 8.94 -17.77
CA ASN A 45 -1.78 7.63 -17.28
C ASN A 45 -0.25 7.47 -17.20
N LEU A 46 0.50 8.56 -17.39
CA LEU A 46 1.95 8.59 -17.30
C LEU A 46 2.37 9.37 -16.06
N PHE A 47 3.48 8.94 -15.46
CA PHE A 47 4.10 9.56 -14.29
C PHE A 47 5.60 9.75 -14.53
N CYS A 48 6.16 10.88 -14.15
CA CYS A 48 7.59 11.17 -14.31
C CYS A 48 8.28 11.02 -12.96
N THR A 49 9.38 10.28 -12.89
CA THR A 49 10.12 10.08 -11.63
C THR A 49 11.06 11.25 -11.31
N GLU A 50 11.31 12.13 -12.27
CA GLU A 50 12.22 13.28 -12.15
C GLU A 50 11.47 14.60 -11.92
N CYS A 51 10.20 14.69 -12.33
CA CYS A 51 9.40 15.90 -12.16
C CYS A 51 8.55 15.79 -10.91
N GLU A 52 8.93 16.52 -9.86
CA GLU A 52 8.17 16.60 -8.61
C GLU A 52 7.07 17.69 -8.65
N ALA A 53 7.00 18.47 -9.73
CA ALA A 53 6.02 19.55 -9.91
C ALA A 53 4.67 19.04 -10.46
N PRO A 54 3.52 19.55 -9.96
CA PRO A 54 2.21 19.23 -10.52
C PRO A 54 1.98 19.90 -11.89
N PRO A 55 1.19 19.29 -12.79
CA PRO A 55 0.47 18.03 -12.61
C PRO A 55 1.39 16.80 -12.68
N THR A 56 1.22 15.88 -11.72
CA THR A 56 2.08 14.70 -11.55
C THR A 56 1.74 13.57 -12.51
N ALA A 57 0.47 13.48 -12.91
CA ALA A 57 0.00 12.61 -13.98
C ALA A 57 -0.22 13.40 -15.26
N PHE A 58 0.26 12.86 -16.38
CA PHE A 58 0.16 13.51 -17.69
C PHE A 58 -0.15 12.51 -18.81
N CYS A 59 -0.53 13.02 -19.98
CA CYS A 59 -0.89 12.22 -21.15
C CYS A 59 0.30 12.02 -22.11
N GLY A 60 0.13 11.16 -23.12
CA GLY A 60 1.18 10.87 -24.11
C GLY A 60 1.69 12.08 -24.90
N TYR A 61 0.85 13.11 -25.09
CA TYR A 61 1.29 14.35 -25.76
C TYR A 61 2.21 15.18 -24.86
N CYS A 62 1.85 15.35 -23.59
CA CYS A 62 2.70 16.03 -22.59
C CYS A 62 4.06 15.34 -22.44
N ARG A 63 4.11 14.00 -22.58
CA ARG A 63 5.39 13.29 -22.60
C ARG A 63 6.32 13.79 -23.70
N SER A 64 5.78 14.05 -24.88
CA SER A 64 6.59 14.47 -26.04
C SER A 64 7.04 15.92 -25.94
N CYS A 65 6.24 16.79 -25.31
CA CYS A 65 6.57 18.20 -25.13
C CYS A 65 7.54 18.44 -23.98
N ASP A 66 7.26 17.88 -22.80
CA ASP A 66 7.89 18.30 -21.54
C ASP A 66 8.71 17.18 -20.85
N HIS A 67 8.59 15.92 -21.31
CA HIS A 67 9.23 14.76 -20.69
C HIS A 67 9.88 13.80 -21.71
N SER A 68 10.45 14.34 -22.79
CA SER A 68 11.04 13.52 -23.85
C SER A 68 12.32 12.80 -23.39
N THR A 69 13.06 13.40 -22.46
CA THR A 69 14.33 12.89 -21.90
C THR A 69 14.19 12.28 -20.51
N HIS A 70 13.05 12.44 -19.86
CA HIS A 70 12.85 11.99 -18.48
C HIS A 70 12.42 10.52 -18.40
N ARG A 71 12.71 9.88 -17.27
CA ARG A 71 12.18 8.56 -16.95
C ARG A 71 10.70 8.65 -16.61
N VAL A 72 9.88 7.93 -17.39
CA VAL A 72 8.43 7.91 -17.28
C VAL A 72 7.93 6.49 -17.01
N ILE A 73 7.00 6.37 -16.07
CA ILE A 73 6.28 5.13 -15.72
C ILE A 73 4.86 5.23 -16.31
N GLN A 74 4.41 4.16 -16.95
CA GLN A 74 3.06 4.02 -17.46
C GLN A 74 2.16 3.23 -16.49
N ILE A 75 1.15 3.91 -15.96
CA ILE A 75 0.15 3.32 -15.08
C ILE A 75 -0.97 2.68 -15.90
N ARG A 76 -1.37 1.48 -15.48
CA ARG A 76 -2.45 0.68 -16.08
C ARG A 76 -3.50 0.37 -15.03
N ARG A 77 -4.70 0.01 -15.47
CA ARG A 77 -5.80 -0.44 -14.59
C ARG A 77 -6.02 -1.93 -14.73
N SER A 78 -6.00 -2.64 -13.61
CA SER A 78 -6.44 -4.02 -13.50
C SER A 78 -7.47 -4.14 -12.40
N SER A 79 -8.69 -4.60 -12.73
CA SER A 79 -9.79 -4.77 -11.77
C SER A 79 -10.02 -3.52 -10.90
N TYR A 80 -10.07 -2.34 -11.54
CA TYR A 80 -10.25 -1.02 -10.90
C TYR A 80 -9.10 -0.54 -10.00
N HIS A 81 -7.97 -1.24 -10.01
CA HIS A 81 -6.79 -0.83 -9.25
C HIS A 81 -5.65 -0.44 -10.19
N ASP A 82 -4.91 0.57 -9.77
CA ASP A 82 -3.73 1.05 -10.49
C ASP A 82 -2.58 0.06 -10.30
N VAL A 83 -2.00 -0.35 -11.43
CA VAL A 83 -0.91 -1.32 -11.51
C VAL A 83 0.20 -0.78 -12.41
N VAL A 84 1.41 -1.20 -12.09
CA VAL A 84 2.62 -0.93 -12.88
C VAL A 84 3.24 -2.26 -13.30
N ARG A 85 3.88 -2.28 -14.47
CA ARG A 85 4.66 -3.44 -14.91
C ARG A 85 5.96 -3.50 -14.13
N VAL A 86 6.38 -4.71 -13.75
CA VAL A 86 7.66 -4.91 -13.06
C VAL A 86 8.82 -4.35 -13.87
N SER A 87 8.82 -4.57 -15.18
CA SER A 87 9.86 -4.06 -16.10
C SER A 87 10.00 -2.53 -16.16
N GLU A 88 9.02 -1.77 -15.67
CA GLU A 88 9.07 -0.31 -15.69
C GLU A 88 9.63 0.30 -14.39
N ILE A 89 9.71 -0.50 -13.32
CA ILE A 89 10.08 -0.02 -11.99
C ILE A 89 11.24 -0.79 -11.35
N GLU A 90 11.52 -2.02 -11.79
CA GLU A 90 12.58 -2.88 -11.22
C GLU A 90 13.99 -2.30 -11.33
N ASP A 91 14.21 -1.36 -12.24
CA ASP A 91 15.49 -0.69 -12.45
C ASP A 91 15.74 0.47 -11.49
N ILE A 92 14.69 1.02 -10.88
CA ILE A 92 14.75 2.21 -10.00
C ILE A 92 14.32 1.92 -8.56
N LEU A 93 13.65 0.81 -8.31
CA LEU A 93 13.13 0.42 -6.99
C LEU A 93 13.26 -1.08 -6.79
N ASP A 94 13.78 -1.49 -5.63
CA ASP A 94 13.74 -2.90 -5.24
C ASP A 94 12.31 -3.29 -4.85
N ILE A 95 11.78 -4.30 -5.54
CA ILE A 95 10.44 -4.84 -5.36
C ILE A 95 10.46 -6.29 -4.87
N SER A 96 11.62 -6.79 -4.43
CA SER A 96 11.80 -8.20 -4.00
C SER A 96 10.85 -8.60 -2.88
N ASP A 97 10.53 -7.68 -1.96
CA ASP A 97 9.62 -7.90 -0.83
C ASP A 97 8.14 -7.69 -1.17
N VAL A 98 7.82 -7.26 -2.39
CA VAL A 98 6.47 -6.90 -2.83
C VAL A 98 5.91 -7.99 -3.74
N GLN A 99 4.71 -8.44 -3.41
CA GLN A 99 4.03 -9.46 -4.20
C GLN A 99 3.78 -9.00 -5.65
N THR A 100 4.35 -9.75 -6.59
CA THR A 100 4.10 -9.59 -8.03
C THR A 100 3.05 -10.57 -8.52
N TYR A 101 2.26 -10.17 -9.51
CA TYR A 101 1.22 -11.00 -10.12
C TYR A 101 1.50 -11.14 -11.61
N VAL A 102 1.19 -12.30 -12.19
CA VAL A 102 1.21 -12.48 -13.64
C VAL A 102 -0.20 -12.25 -14.18
N ILE A 103 -0.41 -11.15 -14.90
CA ILE A 103 -1.69 -10.78 -15.53
C ILE A 103 -1.45 -10.57 -17.02
N ASN A 104 -2.22 -11.27 -17.87
CA ASN A 104 -2.05 -11.25 -19.33
C ASN A 104 -0.59 -11.50 -19.76
N SER A 105 0.04 -12.53 -19.17
CA SER A 105 1.45 -12.90 -19.39
C SER A 105 2.49 -11.82 -19.05
N ALA A 106 2.10 -10.76 -18.33
CA ALA A 106 3.01 -9.73 -17.85
C ALA A 106 3.08 -9.73 -16.31
N ARG A 107 4.28 -9.54 -15.76
CA ARG A 107 4.47 -9.33 -14.32
C ARG A 107 4.07 -7.91 -13.95
N VAL A 108 3.16 -7.78 -13.00
CA VAL A 108 2.63 -6.50 -12.52
C VAL A 108 2.62 -6.42 -11.00
N VAL A 109 2.69 -5.20 -10.49
CA VAL A 109 2.59 -4.88 -9.06
C VAL A 109 1.49 -3.86 -8.85
N TYR A 110 0.75 -4.00 -7.76
CA TYR A 110 -0.26 -3.03 -7.34
C TYR A 110 0.39 -1.84 -6.65
N LEU A 111 -0.03 -0.63 -7.02
CA LEU A 111 0.42 0.59 -6.36
C LEU A 111 -0.06 0.61 -4.90
N ASN A 112 -1.38 0.54 -4.71
CA ASN A 112 -2.00 0.68 -3.40
C ASN A 112 -2.67 -0.60 -2.90
N GLU A 113 -2.96 -0.64 -1.60
CA GLU A 113 -3.62 -1.78 -0.97
C GLU A 113 -4.98 -2.06 -1.62
N ARG A 114 -5.26 -3.35 -1.83
CA ARG A 114 -6.59 -3.82 -2.22
C ARG A 114 -7.33 -4.24 -0.97
N ARG A 115 -8.18 -3.35 -0.44
CA ARG A 115 -9.11 -3.69 0.63
C ARG A 115 -10.02 -4.81 0.11
N GLN A 116 -9.75 -6.03 0.55
CA GLN A 116 -10.63 -7.15 0.26
C GLN A 116 -11.92 -6.87 1.03
N GLN A 117 -13.01 -6.65 0.31
CA GLN A 117 -14.33 -6.43 0.88
C GLN A 117 -14.69 -7.68 1.67
N ARG A 118 -14.46 -7.67 2.98
CA ARG A 118 -14.89 -8.77 3.84
C ARG A 118 -16.42 -8.78 3.82
N SER A 119 -16.99 -9.79 3.20
CA SER A 119 -18.37 -10.18 3.44
C SER A 119 -18.52 -10.47 4.94
N CYS A 120 -19.23 -9.56 5.62
CA CYS A 120 -19.95 -9.74 6.88
C CYS A 120 -19.31 -10.61 7.99
N GLY A 121 -18.84 -9.93 9.05
CA GLY A 121 -19.35 -10.20 10.40
C GLY A 121 -18.74 -11.33 11.25
N VAL A 122 -17.69 -12.02 10.81
CA VAL A 122 -16.99 -12.97 11.71
C VAL A 122 -15.75 -12.27 12.28
N PRO A 123 -15.65 -12.07 13.61
CA PRO A 123 -14.36 -11.77 14.23
C PRO A 123 -13.41 -12.87 13.79
N SER A 124 -12.18 -12.55 13.44
CA SER A 124 -11.17 -13.55 13.09
C SER A 124 -10.88 -14.44 14.30
N CYS A 125 -11.76 -15.40 14.57
CA CYS A 125 -11.38 -16.66 15.19
C CYS A 125 -10.24 -17.17 14.32
N LYS A 126 -9.09 -17.38 14.95
CA LYS A 126 -7.85 -17.90 14.40
C LYS A 126 -8.12 -19.25 13.71
N ALA A 127 -8.70 -19.23 12.53
CA ALA A 127 -8.66 -20.35 11.61
C ALA A 127 -7.33 -20.18 10.86
N PRO A 128 -6.41 -21.15 10.93
CA PRO A 128 -5.18 -21.09 10.16
C PRO A 128 -5.57 -21.19 8.69
N SER A 129 -5.75 -20.04 8.05
CA SER A 129 -5.73 -19.99 6.59
C SER A 129 -4.35 -20.48 6.19
N SER A 130 -4.31 -21.50 5.34
CA SER A 130 -3.14 -22.26 4.91
C SER A 130 -2.07 -21.44 4.14
N SER A 131 -2.19 -20.12 4.10
CA SER A 131 -1.16 -19.20 3.64
C SER A 131 -0.31 -18.76 4.83
N ALA A 132 0.92 -19.28 4.91
CA ALA A 132 1.88 -18.97 5.99
C ALA A 132 2.37 -17.51 5.99
N HIS A 133 2.00 -16.72 4.97
CA HIS A 133 2.51 -15.36 4.76
C HIS A 133 1.34 -14.38 4.63
N ASN A 134 1.28 -13.44 5.56
CA ASN A 134 0.33 -12.34 5.56
C ASN A 134 1.10 -11.03 5.39
N CYS A 135 0.50 -10.06 4.70
CA CYS A 135 1.09 -8.74 4.58
C CYS A 135 1.24 -8.08 5.95
N GLU A 136 2.45 -7.65 6.29
CA GLU A 136 2.78 -7.05 7.60
C GLU A 136 1.97 -5.77 7.89
N MET A 137 1.55 -5.04 6.86
CA MET A 137 0.86 -3.76 7.01
C MET A 137 -0.67 -3.82 6.97
N CYS A 138 -1.25 -4.68 6.12
CA CYS A 138 -2.72 -4.75 5.96
C CYS A 138 -3.32 -6.10 6.34
N GLY A 139 -2.49 -7.10 6.70
CA GLY A 139 -2.94 -8.43 7.12
C GLY A 139 -3.58 -9.26 6.00
N ARG A 140 -3.40 -8.89 4.73
CA ARG A 140 -3.90 -9.64 3.58
C ARG A 140 -3.07 -10.91 3.37
N ALA A 141 -3.72 -12.04 3.13
CA ALA A 141 -3.06 -13.29 2.75
C ALA A 141 -2.29 -13.13 1.43
N LEU A 142 -1.05 -13.59 1.40
CA LEU A 142 -0.13 -13.56 0.25
C LEU A 142 -0.02 -14.95 -0.38
N LEU A 143 0.37 -15.01 -1.66
CA LEU A 143 0.53 -16.29 -2.38
C LEU A 143 1.89 -16.95 -2.13
N ASP A 144 2.91 -16.15 -1.84
CA ASP A 144 4.34 -16.49 -1.81
C ASP A 144 4.96 -15.86 -0.55
N PRO A 145 6.23 -16.17 -0.18
CA PRO A 145 6.92 -15.61 0.98
C PRO A 145 7.31 -14.12 0.81
N PHE A 146 6.43 -13.31 0.22
CA PHE A 146 6.56 -11.87 0.21
C PHE A 146 6.16 -11.26 1.56
N ARG A 147 6.63 -10.04 1.83
CA ARG A 147 6.30 -9.29 3.05
C ARG A 147 5.12 -8.34 2.82
N PHE A 148 4.99 -7.81 1.61
CA PHE A 148 3.99 -6.79 1.27
C PHE A 148 3.12 -7.17 0.08
N CYS A 149 1.85 -6.76 0.10
CA CYS A 149 0.92 -7.00 -1.00
C CYS A 149 0.93 -5.92 -2.11
N SER A 150 1.52 -4.75 -1.85
CA SER A 150 1.53 -3.58 -2.74
C SER A 150 2.68 -2.64 -2.39
N LEU A 151 3.06 -1.76 -3.33
CA LEU A 151 4.10 -0.74 -3.13
C LEU A 151 3.76 0.20 -1.97
N GLY A 152 2.49 0.57 -1.81
CA GLY A 152 2.03 1.40 -0.69
C GLY A 152 2.13 0.71 0.67
N CYS A 153 1.97 -0.62 0.74
CA CYS A 153 2.26 -1.35 1.98
C CYS A 153 3.76 -1.36 2.28
N ASN A 154 4.61 -1.58 1.27
CA ASN A 154 6.06 -1.52 1.45
C ASN A 154 6.51 -0.15 1.96
N LEU A 155 6.08 0.93 1.30
CA LEU A 155 6.38 2.30 1.69
C LEU A 155 5.99 2.59 3.14
N ARG A 156 4.81 2.16 3.57
CA ARG A 156 4.33 2.42 4.94
C ARG A 156 5.10 1.62 5.99
N ALA A 157 5.64 0.47 5.64
CA ALA A 157 6.51 -0.30 6.52
C ALA A 157 7.84 0.44 6.73
N ILE A 158 8.51 0.85 5.64
CA ILE A 158 9.77 1.62 5.70
C ILE A 158 9.60 2.89 6.54
N LYS A 159 8.49 3.63 6.35
CA LYS A 159 8.17 4.82 7.16
C LYS A 159 7.96 4.52 8.65
N LYS A 160 7.40 3.35 8.98
CA LYS A 160 7.14 2.96 10.37
C LYS A 160 8.44 2.59 11.08
N ASP A 161 9.33 1.90 10.40
CA ASP A 161 10.63 1.49 10.93
C ASP A 161 11.51 2.73 11.21
N MET A 162 11.52 3.71 10.30
CA MET A 162 12.16 5.01 10.51
C MET A 162 11.65 5.75 11.76
N ASN A 163 10.36 5.60 12.10
CA ASN A 163 9.75 6.24 13.24
C ASN A 163 10.01 5.47 14.56
N CYS A 164 10.29 4.16 14.53
CA CYS A 164 10.61 3.41 15.74
C CYS A 164 12.07 3.57 16.18
N ASP A 165 13.00 3.80 15.25
CA ASP A 165 14.41 4.08 15.56
C ASP A 165 14.60 5.42 16.29
N SER A 166 13.65 6.35 16.17
CA SER A 166 13.64 7.60 16.92
C SER A 166 13.02 7.47 18.33
N ALA A 167 12.40 6.32 18.64
CA ALA A 167 11.72 6.06 19.91
C ALA A 167 12.42 4.98 20.77
N GLY A 168 13.67 4.62 20.44
CA GLY A 168 14.43 3.55 21.09
C GLY A 168 15.45 4.01 22.14
N SER A 169 15.00 4.58 23.26
CA SER A 169 15.72 4.40 24.54
C SER A 169 14.72 4.27 25.68
N SER A 170 14.21 3.05 25.86
CA SER A 170 13.96 2.44 27.18
C SER A 170 13.48 1.00 26.96
N THR A 171 14.43 0.09 26.85
CA THR A 171 14.31 -1.26 27.43
C THR A 171 15.06 -1.14 28.77
N THR A 172 14.55 -1.56 29.92
CA THR A 172 14.41 -2.97 30.32
C THR A 172 13.66 -3.14 31.66
N ILE A 173 12.76 -4.14 31.69
CA ILE A 173 12.70 -5.30 32.62
C ILE A 173 12.43 -5.06 34.14
N ASP A 174 11.26 -5.56 34.55
CA ASP A 174 10.86 -6.28 35.80
C ASP A 174 11.56 -6.00 37.15
N LYS A 175 10.76 -5.59 38.16
CA LYS A 175 10.72 -6.29 39.47
C LYS A 175 9.52 -5.91 40.35
N ALA A 176 9.11 -6.91 41.11
CA ALA A 176 7.89 -7.04 41.91
C ALA A 176 7.87 -6.31 43.27
N SER A 177 6.65 -6.32 43.84
CA SER A 177 6.26 -6.37 45.26
C SER A 177 5.93 -5.07 46.01
N GLY A 178 4.76 -5.08 46.67
CA GLY A 178 4.52 -4.37 47.93
C GLY A 178 3.18 -3.65 48.03
N ASN A 179 2.27 -4.18 48.83
CA ASN A 179 0.93 -3.71 49.21
C ASN A 179 0.91 -2.26 49.75
N ASP A 180 -0.23 -1.57 49.66
CA ASP A 180 -1.15 -1.34 50.79
C ASP A 180 -2.43 -0.58 50.32
N GLU A 181 -3.37 -0.42 51.24
CA GLU A 181 -4.83 -0.41 51.11
C GLU A 181 -5.40 0.95 50.65
N ASN A 182 -6.59 0.94 50.05
CA ASN A 182 -7.73 1.76 50.50
C ASN A 182 -8.98 1.58 49.62
N GLU A 183 -10.11 1.56 50.31
CA GLU A 183 -11.46 1.28 49.84
C GLU A 183 -12.08 2.42 49.00
N GLU A 184 -12.87 2.09 47.97
CA GLU A 184 -14.21 2.69 47.78
C GLU A 184 -15.05 1.93 46.74
N GLU A 185 -16.37 1.95 46.95
CA GLU A 185 -17.45 1.15 46.39
C GLU A 185 -17.72 1.28 44.85
N PRO A 186 -18.42 0.30 44.23
CA PRO A 186 -18.60 0.22 42.78
C PRO A 186 -19.85 0.93 42.27
N THR A 187 -19.71 1.84 41.31
CA THR A 187 -20.83 2.44 40.56
C THR A 187 -21.25 1.59 39.33
N PRO A 188 -22.54 1.58 38.95
CA PRO A 188 -23.16 0.42 38.31
C PRO A 188 -22.95 0.31 36.79
N LYS A 189 -22.78 -0.95 36.35
CA LYS A 189 -22.68 -1.39 34.95
C LYS A 189 -23.98 -1.08 34.18
N ARG A 190 -23.90 -0.25 33.13
CA ARG A 190 -24.99 -0.07 32.16
C ARG A 190 -25.15 -1.33 31.30
N ILE A 191 -26.13 -2.15 31.63
CA ILE A 191 -26.57 -3.29 30.82
C ILE A 191 -27.32 -2.74 29.60
N ALA A 192 -26.74 -2.89 28.40
CA ALA A 192 -27.46 -2.68 27.15
C ALA A 192 -28.50 -3.80 26.98
N ARG A 193 -29.79 -3.48 27.10
CA ARG A 193 -30.90 -4.42 26.91
C ARG A 193 -30.99 -4.80 25.44
N HIS A 194 -30.69 -6.07 25.13
CA HIS A 194 -30.93 -6.68 23.83
C HIS A 194 -32.44 -6.65 23.51
N ARG A 195 -32.86 -5.87 22.52
CA ARG A 195 -34.25 -5.86 22.01
C ARG A 195 -34.48 -7.19 21.28
N ARG A 196 -35.26 -8.10 21.86
CA ARG A 196 -35.68 -9.32 21.15
C ARG A 196 -36.50 -8.90 19.93
N LYS A 197 -36.12 -9.38 18.74
CA LYS A 197 -37.01 -9.39 17.58
C LYS A 197 -38.26 -10.19 17.97
N GLY A 198 -39.44 -9.61 17.79
CA GLY A 198 -40.71 -10.31 17.97
C GLY A 198 -40.82 -11.52 17.03
N ILE A 199 -41.63 -12.48 17.41
CA ILE A 199 -41.92 -13.69 16.61
C ILE A 199 -42.57 -13.24 15.28
N PRO A 200 -42.03 -13.62 14.12
CA PRO A 200 -42.65 -13.26 12.84
C PRO A 200 -43.98 -13.99 12.68
N GLN A 201 -45.07 -13.24 12.53
CA GLN A 201 -46.39 -13.76 12.15
C GLN A 201 -46.44 -13.93 10.63
N ARG A 202 -46.90 -15.10 10.14
CA ARG A 202 -47.17 -15.33 8.72
C ARG A 202 -48.41 -14.53 8.30
N SER A 203 -48.37 -13.96 7.11
CA SER A 203 -49.53 -13.32 6.49
C SER A 203 -50.62 -14.36 6.15
N PRO A 204 -51.92 -14.04 6.30
CA PRO A 204 -53.01 -14.90 5.88
C PRO A 204 -52.98 -15.09 4.36
N PHE A 205 -53.32 -16.31 3.90
CA PHE A 205 -53.54 -16.58 2.49
C PHE A 205 -54.94 -16.07 2.10
N PHE A 206 -55.00 -15.14 1.16
CA PHE A 206 -56.16 -14.89 0.31
C PHE A 206 -55.77 -15.24 -1.12
#